data_AF-A0A2V8ES40-F1
#
_entry.id   AF-A0A2V8ES40-F1
#
_cell.length_a   1.000
_cell.length_b   1.000
_cell.length_c   1.000
_cell.angle_alpha   90.00
_cell.angle_beta   90.00
_cell.angle_gamma   90.00
#
_symmetry.space_group_name_H-M   'P 1'
#
loop_
_entity.id
_entity.type
_entity.pdbx_description
1 polymer ?
#
loop_
_entity_poly.entity_id
_entity_poly.type
_entity_poly.pdbx_seq_one_letter_code
_entity_poly.pdbx_strand_id
1 'polypeptide(L)' 'MSDAARWPALPLDTWRDTYATLHMWTQVVGKVCLALTPRTNHFWNIAFQITARGLATPPMIAGDRALTITFDFV' A
#
# COMPACT_ATOMS: atom_id res chain seq x y z
N MET A 1 -6.83 2.05 -33.97
CA MET A 1 -5.78 1.03 -33.78
C MET A 1 -5.94 0.47 -32.39
N SER A 2 -6.07 -0.84 -32.24
CA SER A 2 -6.46 -1.50 -30.99
C SER A 2 -5.38 -1.34 -29.92
N ASP A 3 -5.65 -0.54 -28.88
CA ASP A 3 -4.80 -0.38 -27.69
C ASP A 3 -4.64 -1.68 -26.87
N ALA A 4 -5.41 -2.72 -27.17
CA ALA A 4 -5.39 -4.00 -26.46
C ALA A 4 -4.04 -4.74 -26.57
N ALA A 5 -3.23 -4.45 -27.59
CA ALA A 5 -1.91 -5.07 -27.75
C ALA A 5 -0.80 -4.38 -26.94
N ARG A 6 -1.03 -3.18 -26.40
CA ARG A 6 0.03 -2.38 -25.71
C ARG A 6 0.17 -2.72 -24.23
N TRP A 7 -0.87 -3.29 -23.62
CA TRP A 7 -0.87 -3.62 -22.20
C TRP A 7 -0.83 -5.13 -22.00
N PRO A 8 -0.05 -5.63 -21.02
CA PRO A 8 -0.06 -7.04 -20.69
C PRO A 8 -1.44 -7.44 -20.16
N ALA A 9 -1.86 -8.67 -20.46
CA ALA A 9 -3.04 -9.24 -19.84
C ALA A 9 -2.84 -9.36 -18.32
N LEU A 10 -3.84 -8.97 -17.53
CA LEU A 10 -3.86 -9.10 -16.06
C LEU A 10 -5.00 -10.03 -15.61
N PRO A 11 -4.95 -11.34 -15.94
CA PRO A 11 -6.03 -12.26 -15.62
C PRO A 11 -6.12 -12.49 -14.12
N LEU A 12 -7.19 -12.01 -13.46
CA LEU A 12 -7.33 -12.07 -12.00
C LEU A 12 -7.17 -13.49 -11.42
N ASP A 13 -7.68 -14.50 -12.13
CA ASP A 13 -7.67 -15.89 -11.64
C ASP A 13 -6.26 -16.42 -11.39
N THR A 14 -5.24 -15.95 -12.11
CA THR A 14 -3.87 -16.46 -11.98
C THR A 14 -3.15 -15.95 -10.74
N TRP A 15 -3.62 -14.87 -10.12
CA TRP A 15 -2.95 -14.20 -8.99
C TRP A 15 -3.91 -13.78 -7.87
N ARG A 16 -5.14 -14.32 -7.88
CA ARG A 16 -6.21 -14.00 -6.94
C ARG A 16 -5.78 -14.11 -5.48
N ASP A 17 -5.07 -15.17 -5.12
CA ASP A 17 -4.66 -15.42 -3.73
C ASP A 17 -3.54 -14.46 -3.30
N THR A 18 -2.61 -14.15 -4.21
CA THR A 18 -1.58 -13.12 -4.01
C THR A 18 -2.22 -11.74 -3.83
N TYR A 19 -3.18 -11.38 -4.69
CA TYR A 19 -3.97 -10.15 -4.58
C TYR A 19 -4.67 -10.07 -3.22
N ALA A 20 -5.40 -11.12 -2.84
CA ALA A 20 -6.17 -11.14 -1.60
C ALA A 20 -5.26 -10.95 -0.38
N THR A 21 -4.10 -11.63 -0.38
CA THR A 21 -3.10 -11.51 0.68
C THR A 21 -2.52 -10.10 0.75
N LEU A 22 -2.06 -9.55 -0.38
CA LEU A 22 -1.51 -8.19 -0.44
C LEU A 22 -2.56 -7.14 -0.04
N HIS A 23 -3.80 -7.29 -0.49
CA HIS A 23 -4.90 -6.42 -0.14
C HIS A 23 -5.19 -6.44 1.37
N MET A 24 -5.24 -7.62 1.99
CA MET A 24 -5.45 -7.74 3.43
C MET A 24 -4.30 -7.07 4.21
N TRP A 25 -3.04 -7.34 3.85
CA TRP A 25 -1.90 -6.77 4.55
C TRP A 25 -1.82 -5.25 4.40
N THR A 26 -2.09 -4.71 3.22
CA THR A 26 -2.16 -3.25 3.01
C THR A 26 -3.27 -2.61 3.86
N GLN A 27 -4.41 -3.29 4.08
CA GLN A 27 -5.42 -2.82 5.02
C GLN A 27 -4.93 -2.83 6.48
N VAL A 28 -4.24 -3.89 6.90
CA VAL A 28 -3.68 -3.98 8.27
C VAL A 28 -2.70 -2.84 8.52
N VAL A 29 -1.73 -2.64 7.61
CA VAL A 29 -0.75 -1.57 7.74
C VAL A 29 -1.40 -0.18 7.62
N GLY A 30 -2.40 -0.03 6.75
CA GLY A 30 -3.18 1.21 6.65
C GLY A 30 -3.88 1.57 7.96
N LYS A 31 -4.42 0.59 8.70
CA LYS A 31 -5.01 0.79 10.03
C LYS A 31 -3.96 1.17 11.08
N VAL A 32 -2.76 0.60 11.02
CA VAL A 32 -1.64 1.03 11.87
C VAL A 32 -1.31 2.50 11.61
N CYS A 33 -1.21 2.91 10.34
CA CYS A 33 -0.99 4.31 9.98
C CYS A 33 -2.12 5.23 10.44
N LEU A 34 -3.36 4.79 10.33
CA LEU A 34 -4.53 5.51 10.83
C LEU A 34 -4.49 5.71 12.35
N ALA A 35 -3.98 4.74 13.10
CA ALA A 35 -3.87 4.83 14.56
C ALA A 35 -2.69 5.70 15.03
N LEU A 36 -1.59 5.73 14.26
CA LEU A 36 -0.33 6.39 14.66
C LEU A 36 -0.10 7.76 14.02
N THR A 37 -1.08 8.30 13.28
CA THR A 37 -0.98 9.63 12.66
C THR A 37 -2.16 10.52 13.04
N PRO A 38 -1.97 11.84 13.10
CA PRO A 38 -3.08 12.77 13.33
C PRO A 38 -4.15 12.63 12.25
N ARG A 39 -5.42 12.72 12.66
CA ARG A 39 -6.54 12.74 11.72
C ARG A 39 -6.45 13.99 10.84
N THR A 40 -6.20 13.78 9.55
CA THR A 40 -6.31 14.84 8.53
C THR A 40 -7.64 14.70 7.79
N ASN A 41 -8.04 15.71 7.02
CA ASN A 41 -9.28 15.66 6.25
C ASN A 41 -9.37 14.35 5.44
N HIS A 42 -10.46 13.61 5.63
CA HIS A 42 -10.69 12.28 5.05
C HIS A 42 -9.51 11.28 5.16
N PHE A 43 -8.67 11.41 6.19
CA PHE A 43 -7.46 10.62 6.36
C PHE A 43 -6.51 10.63 5.14
N TRP A 44 -6.49 11.72 4.37
CA TRP A 44 -5.62 11.80 3.17
C TRP A 44 -4.13 11.59 3.48
N ASN A 45 -3.72 11.82 4.72
CA ASN A 45 -2.36 11.67 5.18
C ASN A 45 -1.88 10.20 5.29
N ILE A 46 -2.75 9.19 5.18
CA ILE A 46 -2.36 7.78 5.38
C ILE A 46 -2.11 7.00 4.08
N ALA A 47 -2.20 7.66 2.92
CA ALA A 47 -1.96 7.02 1.64
C ALA A 47 -0.51 6.49 1.54
N PHE A 48 -0.37 5.23 1.10
CA PHE A 48 0.94 4.63 0.85
C PHE A 48 1.70 5.41 -0.22
N GLN A 49 2.98 5.66 0.05
CA GLN A 49 3.92 6.24 -0.90
C GLN A 49 4.48 5.13 -1.79
N ILE A 50 4.53 5.39 -3.10
CA ILE A 50 5.15 4.47 -4.05
C ILE A 50 6.67 4.67 -4.01
N THR A 51 7.40 3.57 -3.94
CA THR A 51 8.86 3.54 -4.01
C THR A 51 9.30 2.71 -5.22
N ALA A 52 10.59 2.76 -5.55
CA ALA A 52 11.13 1.95 -6.63
C ALA A 52 10.98 0.42 -6.41
N ARG A 53 10.76 -0.02 -5.16
CA ARG A 53 10.65 -1.44 -4.80
C ARG A 53 9.27 -1.86 -4.32
N GLY A 54 8.32 -0.93 -4.15
CA GLY A 54 6.99 -1.26 -3.63
C GLY A 54 6.32 -0.09 -2.93
N LEU A 55 5.77 -0.31 -1.74
CA LEU A 55 4.95 0.67 -1.00
C LEU A 55 5.54 0.98 0.37
N ALA A 56 5.40 2.21 0.83
CA ALA A 56 5.79 2.64 2.17
C ALA A 56 4.69 3.47 2.84
N THR A 57 4.53 3.36 4.15
CA THR A 57 3.75 4.35 4.90
C THR A 57 4.47 5.71 4.90
N PRO A 58 3.77 6.83 5.15
CA PRO A 58 4.45 8.01 5.67
C PRO A 58 5.14 7.69 7.02
N PRO A 59 6.06 8.55 7.50
CA PRO A 59 6.58 8.44 8.85
C PRO A 59 5.45 8.51 9.88
N MET A 60 5.45 7.56 10.81
CA MET A 60 4.51 7.47 11.92
C MET A 60 5.25 7.64 13.25
N ILE A 61 4.55 8.09 14.29
CA ILE A 61 5.12 8.25 15.64
C ILE A 61 4.48 7.22 16.57
N ALA A 62 5.30 6.39 17.20
CA ALA A 62 4.90 5.40 18.19
C ALA A 62 5.66 5.67 19.50
N GLY A 63 5.01 6.36 20.43
CA GLY A 63 5.65 6.83 21.65
C GLY A 63 6.72 7.89 21.34
N ASP A 64 7.97 7.61 21.72
CA ASP A 64 9.14 8.44 21.48
C ASP A 64 9.91 8.07 20.20
N ARG A 65 9.36 7.17 19.36
CA ARG A 65 10.02 6.65 18.16
C ARG A 65 9.29 7.01 16.88
N ALA A 66 10.05 7.29 15.84
CA ALA A 66 9.55 7.34 14.47
C ALA A 66 9.72 5.97 13.79
N LEU A 67 8.74 5.55 13.02
CA LEU A 67 8.81 4.32 12.23
C LEU A 67 8.08 4.45 10.89
N THR A 68 8.50 3.62 9.94
CA THR A 68 7.87 3.42 8.64
C THR A 68 7.70 1.93 8.40
N ILE A 69 6.59 1.52 7.79
CA ILE A 69 6.36 0.13 7.37
C ILE A 69 6.41 0.09 5.85
N THR A 70 7.15 -0.89 5.31
CA THR A 70 7.37 -1.03 3.86
C THR A 70 6.96 -2.40 3.37
N PHE A 71 6.34 -2.43 2.19
CA PHE A 71 6.18 -3.63 1.37
C PHE A 71 7.25 -3.61 0.28
N ASP A 72 8.19 -4.57 0.33
CA ASP A 72 9.18 -4.79 -0.72
C ASP A 72 8.64 -5.87 -1.69
N PHE A 73 8.61 -5.56 -2.98
CA PHE A 73 8.10 -6.42 -4.05
C PHE A 73 9.22 -6.96 -4.97
N VAL A 74 10.49 -6.80 -4.58
CA VAL A 74 11.68 -7.22 -5.35
C VAL A 74 12.51 -8.27 -4.60
#